data_AF-A0A939RA50-F1
#
_entry.id   AF-A0A939RA50-F1
#
_cell.length_a   1.000
_cell.length_b   1.000
_cell.length_c   1.000
_cell.angle_alpha   90.00
_cell.angle_beta   90.00
_cell.angle_gamma   90.00
#
_symmetry.space_group_name_H-M   'P 1'
#
loop_
_entity.id
_entity.type
_entity.pdbx_description
1 polymer ?
#
loop_
_entity_poly.entity_id
_entity_poly.type
_entity_poly.pdbx_seq_one_letter_code
_entity_poly.pdbx_strand_id
1 'polypeptide(L)'
;MKNLKLTLIIATAMVTAVSCGAKKETPKEEAPKMLVLYYSQTGNTKAVAEEIATKLGADIEEITMVDPYDPDFQATITRCMQEREKGVVPDINPVAANIADYDVIFLGFPVWFGTYAPPVQKFLLGTDLSGKKIVPFCTFGSGGLESSVKDLVQAEPNAEVLSGYGVRAARLEAMPYEVDQFLKASGFLEGEFVQLEEFPEQHEVSETEAAVFDAAVDGYPMLHAKAKTVATRTIPNGVEYLFTAVDLPREDKPDMPPAGELQVFVTVSDGATPVFTKVIR
;
A
#
# COMPACT_ATOMS: atom_id res chain seq x y z
N MET A 1 -64.78 -12.76 52.29
CA MET A 1 -63.94 -12.93 51.08
C MET A 1 -62.48 -13.00 51.52
N LYS A 2 -61.90 -14.19 51.36
CA LYS A 2 -60.49 -14.60 51.41
C LYS A 2 -59.56 -13.88 52.41
N ASN A 3 -59.42 -14.53 53.57
CA ASN A 3 -58.18 -14.67 54.34
C ASN A 3 -57.00 -15.09 53.42
N LEU A 4 -55.73 -14.88 53.82
CA LEU A 4 -54.86 -15.96 54.34
C LEU A 4 -53.34 -15.63 54.38
N LYS A 5 -52.75 -15.81 55.58
CA LYS A 5 -51.36 -16.16 55.98
C LYS A 5 -50.21 -15.15 55.72
N LEU A 6 -49.46 -14.64 56.71
CA LEU A 6 -48.77 -15.21 57.90
C LEU A 6 -47.41 -15.88 57.57
N THR A 7 -46.37 -15.30 58.19
CA THR A 7 -45.04 -15.83 58.61
C THR A 7 -44.01 -16.16 57.53
N LEU A 8 -42.77 -15.67 57.69
CA LEU A 8 -41.72 -16.37 58.47
C LEU A 8 -40.37 -15.64 58.39
N ILE A 9 -39.89 -15.16 59.54
CA ILE A 9 -38.49 -14.82 59.77
C ILE A 9 -37.74 -16.16 59.93
N ILE A 10 -36.83 -16.46 59.01
CA ILE A 10 -35.78 -17.46 59.24
C ILE A 10 -34.45 -16.70 59.19
N ALA A 11 -33.80 -16.61 60.35
CA ALA A 11 -32.40 -16.28 60.46
C ALA A 11 -31.59 -17.45 59.88
N THR A 12 -30.79 -17.19 58.87
CA THR A 12 -29.81 -18.16 58.35
C THR A 12 -28.43 -17.52 58.41
N ALA A 13 -27.54 -18.22 59.11
CA ALA A 13 -26.17 -17.83 59.40
C ALA A 13 -25.38 -17.44 58.14
N MET A 14 -24.65 -16.32 58.22
CA MET A 14 -23.56 -16.01 57.30
C MET A 14 -22.48 -17.09 57.43
N VAL A 15 -22.44 -18.03 56.49
CA VAL A 15 -21.24 -18.76 56.16
C VAL A 15 -20.51 -17.93 55.12
N THR A 16 -19.47 -17.21 55.54
CA THR A 16 -18.54 -16.56 54.62
C THR A 16 -17.69 -17.63 53.96
N ALA A 17 -18.17 -18.16 52.83
CA ALA A 17 -17.33 -18.89 51.91
C ALA A 17 -16.33 -17.90 51.30
N VAL A 18 -15.07 -17.98 51.72
CA VAL A 18 -13.94 -17.38 51.02
C VAL A 18 -13.83 -18.10 49.68
N SER A 19 -14.50 -17.58 48.66
CA SER A 19 -14.25 -17.96 47.28
C SER A 19 -12.90 -17.38 46.91
N CYS A 20 -11.88 -18.23 46.88
CA CYS A 20 -10.60 -17.92 46.27
C CYS A 20 -10.85 -17.79 44.76
N GLY A 21 -11.26 -16.59 44.33
CA GLY A 21 -11.40 -16.23 42.93
C GLY A 21 -10.02 -16.11 42.32
N ALA A 22 -9.44 -17.24 41.90
CA ALA A 22 -8.39 -17.23 40.90
C ALA A 22 -8.99 -16.57 39.64
N LYS A 23 -8.61 -15.32 39.37
CA LYS A 23 -8.83 -14.70 38.06
C LYS A 23 -8.19 -15.64 37.05
N LYS A 24 -9.02 -16.31 36.24
CA LYS A 24 -8.58 -16.87 34.97
C LYS A 24 -8.17 -15.67 34.13
N GLU A 25 -6.87 -15.38 34.09
CA GLU A 25 -6.29 -14.52 33.08
C GLU A 25 -6.51 -15.24 31.75
N THR A 26 -7.43 -14.72 30.94
CA THR A 26 -7.54 -15.09 29.53
C THR A 26 -6.16 -14.84 28.91
N PRO A 27 -5.58 -15.77 28.13
CA PRO A 27 -4.32 -15.51 27.44
C PRO A 27 -4.47 -14.22 26.64
N LYS A 28 -3.61 -13.23 26.91
CA LYS A 28 -3.49 -12.07 26.05
C LYS A 28 -2.99 -12.61 24.72
N GLU A 29 -3.81 -12.50 23.67
CA GLU A 29 -3.41 -12.85 22.32
C GLU A 29 -2.08 -12.13 22.04
N GLU A 30 -1.02 -12.91 21.79
CA GLU A 30 0.29 -12.33 21.50
C GLU A 30 0.17 -11.47 20.24
N ALA A 31 0.76 -10.28 20.26
CA ALA A 31 0.71 -9.39 19.10
C ALA A 31 1.30 -10.12 17.89
N PRO A 32 0.69 -10.00 16.70
CA PRO A 32 1.13 -10.73 15.52
C PRO A 32 2.59 -10.39 15.19
N LYS A 33 3.38 -11.41 14.85
CA LYS A 33 4.78 -11.18 14.46
C LYS A 33 4.83 -10.71 13.01
N MET A 34 5.52 -9.60 12.78
CA MET A 34 5.53 -8.90 11.48
C MET A 34 6.93 -8.91 10.87
N LEU A 35 7.00 -9.17 9.56
CA LEU A 35 8.21 -9.02 8.75
C LEU A 35 7.96 -8.02 7.62
N VAL A 36 8.85 -7.04 7.48
CA VAL A 36 8.95 -6.17 6.30
C VAL A 36 9.96 -6.78 5.35
N LEU A 37 9.47 -7.40 4.28
CA LEU A 37 10.30 -8.01 3.24
C LEU A 37 10.20 -7.17 1.97
N TYR A 38 11.32 -6.74 1.39
CA TYR A 38 11.27 -5.84 0.24
C TYR A 38 12.40 -6.04 -0.76
N TYR A 39 12.18 -5.67 -2.02
CA TYR A 39 13.25 -5.46 -3.00
C TYR A 39 13.40 -3.96 -3.27
N SER A 40 14.64 -3.46 -3.42
CA SER A 40 14.88 -2.08 -3.86
C SER A 40 16.11 -1.96 -4.75
N GLN A 41 15.93 -1.46 -5.98
CA GLN A 41 17.08 -1.18 -6.86
C GLN A 41 17.76 0.14 -6.51
N THR A 42 16.98 1.19 -6.29
CA THR A 42 17.47 2.59 -6.16
C THR A 42 17.26 3.18 -4.77
N GLY A 43 16.86 2.36 -3.79
CA GLY A 43 16.68 2.78 -2.39
C GLY A 43 15.32 3.40 -2.06
N ASN A 44 14.48 3.71 -3.04
CA ASN A 44 13.15 4.31 -2.80
C ASN A 44 12.25 3.37 -1.97
N THR A 45 12.15 2.10 -2.38
CA THR A 45 11.35 1.09 -1.67
C THR A 45 11.95 0.76 -0.30
N LYS A 46 13.30 0.79 -0.21
CA LYS A 46 14.02 0.63 1.05
C LYS A 46 13.62 1.71 2.07
N ALA A 47 13.55 2.97 1.65
CA ALA A 47 13.13 4.06 2.53
C ALA A 47 11.71 3.83 3.11
N VAL A 48 10.77 3.35 2.28
CA VAL A 48 9.41 3.00 2.75
C VAL A 48 9.46 1.81 3.72
N ALA A 49 10.25 0.78 3.39
CA ALA A 49 10.40 -0.42 4.22
C ALA A 49 10.95 -0.09 5.60
N GLU A 50 12.02 0.72 5.66
CA GLU A 50 12.65 1.18 6.90
C GLU A 50 11.69 2.02 7.75
N GLU A 51 10.86 2.87 7.14
CA GLU A 51 9.84 3.64 7.85
C GLU A 51 8.77 2.72 8.48
N ILE A 52 8.24 1.76 7.71
CA ILE A 52 7.25 0.79 8.22
C ILE A 52 7.85 -0.03 9.36
N ALA A 53 9.05 -0.58 9.17
CA ALA A 53 9.71 -1.41 10.18
C ALA A 53 9.97 -0.62 11.46
N THR A 54 10.42 0.64 11.33
CA THR A 54 10.67 1.53 12.48
C THR A 54 9.40 1.83 13.25
N LYS A 55 8.29 2.16 12.57
CA LYS A 55 7.02 2.48 13.24
C LYS A 55 6.38 1.29 13.93
N LEU A 56 6.53 0.10 13.37
CA LEU A 56 5.93 -1.13 13.90
C LEU A 56 6.84 -1.89 14.87
N GLY A 57 8.14 -1.55 14.92
CA GLY A 57 9.14 -2.40 15.59
C GLY A 57 9.23 -3.79 14.96
N ALA A 58 8.99 -3.89 13.64
CA ALA A 58 8.97 -5.14 12.90
C ALA A 58 10.37 -5.57 12.45
N ASP A 59 10.55 -6.87 12.24
CA ASP A 59 11.75 -7.38 11.57
C ASP A 59 11.78 -6.89 10.11
N ILE A 60 12.96 -6.67 9.55
CA ILE A 60 13.12 -6.17 8.18
C ILE A 60 14.19 -6.96 7.43
N GLU A 61 13.90 -7.32 6.18
CA GLU A 61 14.84 -8.02 5.32
C GLU A 61 14.72 -7.56 3.85
N GLU A 62 15.88 -7.43 3.18
CA GLU A 62 15.95 -7.11 1.76
C GLU A 62 16.08 -8.40 0.92
N ILE A 63 15.18 -8.57 -0.05
CA ILE A 63 15.31 -9.53 -1.13
C ILE A 63 16.44 -9.04 -2.05
N THR A 64 17.55 -9.77 -2.08
CA THR A 64 18.72 -9.42 -2.91
C THR A 64 18.90 -10.39 -4.07
N MET A 65 19.47 -9.91 -5.18
CA MET A 65 19.70 -10.73 -6.38
C MET A 65 21.05 -11.43 -6.34
N VAL A 66 21.15 -12.62 -6.95
CA VAL A 66 22.44 -13.28 -7.19
C VAL A 66 23.26 -12.47 -8.19
N ASP A 67 22.60 -11.98 -9.25
CA ASP A 67 23.18 -11.10 -10.27
C ASP A 67 22.36 -9.80 -10.35
N PRO A 68 22.77 -8.73 -9.64
CA PRO A 68 22.04 -7.47 -9.57
C PRO A 68 21.83 -6.79 -10.93
N TYR A 69 20.73 -6.05 -11.09
CA TYR A 69 20.56 -5.16 -12.23
C TYR A 69 21.61 -4.05 -12.23
N ASP A 70 21.97 -3.60 -13.43
CA ASP A 70 22.78 -2.40 -13.59
C ASP A 70 22.05 -1.18 -13.01
N PRO A 71 22.73 -0.25 -12.33
CA PRO A 71 22.10 0.99 -11.84
C PRO A 71 21.62 1.91 -12.98
N ASP A 72 22.12 1.75 -14.21
CA ASP A 72 21.63 2.46 -15.37
C ASP A 72 20.19 2.03 -15.73
N PHE A 73 19.34 3.03 -15.92
CA PHE A 73 17.92 2.83 -16.16
C PHE A 73 17.66 2.13 -17.50
N GLN A 74 18.38 2.48 -18.57
CA GLN A 74 18.18 1.89 -19.89
C GLN A 74 18.73 0.47 -19.96
N ALA A 75 19.85 0.20 -19.28
CA ALA A 75 20.38 -1.15 -19.11
C ALA A 75 19.39 -2.05 -18.35
N THR A 76 18.76 -1.53 -17.28
CA THR A 76 17.70 -2.24 -16.54
C THR A 76 16.51 -2.59 -17.44
N ILE A 77 15.98 -1.60 -18.18
CA ILE A 77 14.87 -1.83 -19.12
C ILE A 77 15.24 -2.92 -20.14
N THR A 78 16.42 -2.80 -20.75
CA THR A 78 16.89 -3.71 -21.79
C THR A 78 16.98 -5.14 -21.26
N ARG A 79 17.59 -5.32 -20.08
CA ARG A 79 17.71 -6.63 -19.45
C ARG A 79 16.34 -7.21 -19.10
N CYS A 80 15.47 -6.45 -18.44
CA CYS A 80 14.13 -6.91 -18.08
C CYS A 80 13.30 -7.32 -19.31
N MET A 81 13.39 -6.59 -20.42
CA MET A 81 12.70 -6.97 -21.65
C MET A 81 13.21 -8.30 -22.20
N GLN A 82 14.53 -8.49 -22.27
CA GLN A 82 15.13 -9.75 -22.73
C GLN A 82 14.77 -10.95 -21.84
N GLU A 83 14.74 -10.76 -20.52
CA GLU A 83 14.33 -11.78 -19.55
C GLU A 83 12.86 -12.16 -19.76
N ARG A 84 11.96 -11.18 -19.92
CA ARG A 84 10.54 -11.42 -20.21
C ARG A 84 10.31 -12.15 -21.53
N GLU A 85 10.99 -11.75 -22.60
CA GLU A 85 10.90 -12.41 -23.91
C GLU A 85 11.36 -13.88 -23.85
N LYS A 86 12.35 -14.19 -23.01
CA LYS A 86 12.88 -15.54 -22.82
C LYS A 86 12.12 -16.34 -21.75
N GLY A 87 11.17 -15.73 -21.03
CA GLY A 87 10.49 -16.36 -19.89
C GLY A 87 11.42 -16.67 -18.71
N VAL A 88 12.49 -15.91 -18.54
CA VAL A 88 13.48 -16.08 -17.47
C VAL A 88 13.09 -15.19 -16.29
N VAL A 89 13.04 -15.76 -15.09
CA VAL A 89 12.90 -15.01 -13.83
C VAL A 89 14.25 -15.03 -13.11
N PRO A 90 14.86 -13.87 -12.82
CA PRO A 90 16.21 -13.81 -12.28
C PRO A 90 16.29 -14.42 -10.88
N ASP A 91 17.44 -15.02 -10.56
CA ASP A 91 17.67 -15.66 -9.26
C ASP A 91 17.94 -14.64 -8.15
N ILE A 92 17.41 -14.95 -6.96
CA ILE A 92 17.61 -14.19 -5.72
C ILE A 92 18.48 -14.98 -4.75
N ASN A 93 19.19 -14.29 -3.88
CA ASN A 93 19.81 -14.92 -2.73
C ASN A 93 18.71 -15.43 -1.78
N PRO A 94 18.97 -16.50 -1.00
CA PRO A 94 18.01 -16.99 -0.03
C PRO A 94 17.62 -15.90 0.99
N VAL A 95 16.32 -15.79 1.25
CA VAL A 95 15.80 -15.03 2.40
C VAL A 95 16.19 -15.77 3.68
N ALA A 96 16.84 -15.06 4.59
CA ALA A 96 17.36 -15.59 5.85
C ALA A 96 16.26 -15.75 6.91
N ALA A 97 15.23 -14.90 6.88
CA ALA A 97 14.08 -15.02 7.76
C ALA A 97 13.31 -16.32 7.50
N ASN A 98 12.98 -17.03 8.58
CA ASN A 98 12.05 -18.15 8.52
C ASN A 98 10.61 -17.63 8.43
N ILE A 99 10.04 -17.61 7.23
CA ILE A 99 8.71 -17.06 6.94
C ILE A 99 7.60 -17.69 7.79
N ALA A 100 7.77 -18.95 8.21
CA ALA A 100 6.79 -19.63 9.06
C ALA A 100 6.56 -18.93 10.41
N ASP A 101 7.56 -18.21 10.93
CA ASP A 101 7.54 -17.55 12.24
C ASP A 101 6.69 -16.26 12.26
N TYR A 102 6.26 -15.77 11.10
CA TYR A 102 5.56 -14.49 10.97
C TYR A 102 4.09 -14.68 10.60
N ASP A 103 3.22 -13.84 11.14
CA ASP A 103 1.78 -13.84 10.83
C ASP A 103 1.47 -12.88 9.68
N VAL A 104 2.22 -11.78 9.61
CA VAL A 104 2.02 -10.69 8.65
C VAL A 104 3.32 -10.40 7.92
N ILE A 105 3.25 -10.38 6.60
CA ILE A 105 4.34 -9.99 5.71
C ILE A 105 3.98 -8.66 5.04
N PHE A 106 4.70 -7.60 5.38
CA PHE A 106 4.69 -6.37 4.59
C PHE A 106 5.61 -6.58 3.39
N LEU A 107 5.06 -6.67 2.18
CA LEU A 107 5.80 -7.02 0.97
C LEU A 107 6.04 -5.80 0.08
N GLY A 108 7.29 -5.35 0.01
CA GLY A 108 7.72 -4.13 -0.66
C GLY A 108 8.34 -4.33 -2.04
N PHE A 109 7.92 -3.54 -3.03
CA PHE A 109 8.54 -3.59 -4.37
C PHE A 109 8.47 -2.26 -5.14
N PRO A 110 9.42 -1.98 -6.04
CA PRO A 110 9.19 -1.05 -7.12
C PRO A 110 8.23 -1.65 -8.15
N VAL A 111 7.36 -0.82 -8.72
CA VAL A 111 6.45 -1.22 -9.83
C VAL A 111 7.19 -1.16 -11.15
N TRP A 112 7.43 -2.30 -11.76
CA TRP A 112 8.09 -2.45 -13.05
C TRP A 112 7.13 -3.07 -14.06
N PHE A 113 6.98 -2.41 -15.22
CA PHE A 113 6.11 -2.88 -16.30
C PHE A 113 4.69 -3.24 -15.85
N GLY A 114 4.13 -2.46 -14.92
CA GLY A 114 2.74 -2.59 -14.46
C GLY A 114 2.51 -3.50 -13.25
N THR A 115 3.55 -4.16 -12.72
CA THR A 115 3.42 -5.05 -11.56
C THR A 115 4.67 -5.03 -10.66
N TYR A 116 4.71 -5.88 -9.62
CA TYR A 116 5.89 -6.04 -8.76
C TYR A 116 7.14 -6.46 -9.54
N ALA A 117 8.31 -6.01 -9.09
CA ALA A 117 9.57 -6.29 -9.78
C ALA A 117 9.93 -7.80 -9.78
N PRO A 118 10.67 -8.29 -10.80
CA PRO A 118 11.00 -9.71 -10.95
C PRO A 118 11.65 -10.40 -9.72
N PRO A 119 12.48 -9.74 -8.89
CA PRO A 119 13.00 -10.38 -7.68
C PRO A 119 11.89 -10.76 -6.67
N VAL A 120 10.82 -9.97 -6.58
CA VAL A 120 9.65 -10.32 -5.77
C VAL A 120 8.85 -11.45 -6.41
N GLN A 121 8.72 -11.46 -7.74
CA GLN A 121 8.14 -12.60 -8.46
C GLN A 121 8.89 -13.90 -8.15
N LYS A 122 10.23 -13.87 -8.16
CA LYS A 122 11.07 -15.02 -7.83
C LYS A 122 10.83 -15.51 -6.41
N PHE A 123 10.72 -14.59 -5.46
CA PHE A 123 10.43 -14.91 -4.06
C PHE A 123 9.09 -15.63 -3.92
N LEU A 124 8.02 -15.09 -4.52
CA LEU A 124 6.67 -15.68 -4.46
C LEU A 124 6.65 -17.08 -5.09
N LEU A 125 7.33 -17.30 -6.22
CA LEU A 125 7.42 -18.63 -6.85
C LEU A 125 8.14 -19.68 -5.97
N GLY A 126 8.98 -19.24 -5.03
CA GLY A 126 9.80 -20.11 -4.19
C GLY A 126 9.31 -20.26 -2.75
N THR A 127 8.24 -19.57 -2.36
CA THR A 127 7.82 -19.45 -0.96
C THR A 127 6.33 -19.68 -0.80
N ASP A 128 5.93 -20.53 0.15
CA ASP A 128 4.52 -20.72 0.48
C ASP A 128 4.07 -19.67 1.50
N LEU A 129 3.16 -18.78 1.12
CA LEU A 129 2.55 -17.78 1.99
C LEU A 129 1.12 -18.16 2.43
N SER A 130 0.71 -19.41 2.23
CA SER A 130 -0.63 -19.89 2.60
C SER A 130 -0.94 -19.61 4.08
N GLY A 131 -2.11 -19.01 4.33
CA GLY A 131 -2.58 -18.66 5.67
C GLY A 131 -1.89 -17.44 6.30
N LYS A 132 -0.97 -16.77 5.59
CA LYS A 132 -0.36 -15.50 6.03
C LYS A 132 -1.20 -14.31 5.59
N LYS A 133 -1.04 -13.20 6.31
CA LYS A 133 -1.51 -11.88 5.85
C LYS A 133 -0.41 -11.20 5.07
N ILE A 134 -0.72 -10.71 3.87
CA ILE A 134 0.23 -9.96 3.04
C ILE A 134 -0.25 -8.51 2.94
N VAL A 135 0.58 -7.57 3.37
CA VAL A 135 0.34 -6.13 3.26
C VAL A 135 1.30 -5.56 2.20
N PRO A 136 0.86 -5.41 0.95
CA PRO A 136 1.77 -4.96 -0.09
C PRO A 136 2.07 -3.48 0.05
N PHE A 137 3.30 -3.08 -0.24
CA PHE A 137 3.62 -1.68 -0.45
C PHE A 137 4.51 -1.49 -1.67
N CYS A 138 4.39 -0.34 -2.33
CA CYS A 138 5.16 -0.11 -3.54
C CYS A 138 5.64 1.31 -3.73
N THR A 139 6.70 1.42 -4.52
CA THR A 139 7.16 2.69 -5.08
C THR A 139 7.04 2.66 -6.60
N PHE A 140 6.63 3.75 -7.22
CA PHE A 140 6.42 3.77 -8.67
C PHE A 140 6.76 5.11 -9.32
N GLY A 141 7.04 5.10 -10.62
CA GLY A 141 7.04 6.32 -11.44
C GLY A 141 5.63 6.70 -11.89
N SER A 142 4.87 5.69 -12.34
CA SER A 142 3.44 5.71 -12.66
C SER A 142 2.84 4.32 -12.43
N GLY A 143 1.51 4.23 -12.31
CA GLY A 143 0.77 2.96 -12.32
C GLY A 143 0.19 2.55 -10.96
N GLY A 144 0.76 3.03 -9.86
CA GLY A 144 0.21 2.73 -8.53
C GLY A 144 0.30 1.27 -8.14
N LEU A 145 -0.44 0.91 -7.09
CA LEU A 145 -0.37 -0.41 -6.45
C LEU A 145 -1.39 -1.43 -7.02
N GLU A 146 -2.46 -0.97 -7.65
CA GLU A 146 -3.68 -1.78 -7.89
C GLU A 146 -3.43 -3.01 -8.76
N SER A 147 -2.73 -2.87 -9.87
CA SER A 147 -2.42 -4.00 -10.76
C SER A 147 -1.52 -5.01 -10.07
N SER A 148 -0.50 -4.56 -9.34
CA SER A 148 0.36 -5.44 -8.54
C SER A 148 -0.41 -6.23 -7.49
N VAL A 149 -1.41 -5.64 -6.84
CA VAL A 149 -2.27 -6.34 -5.87
C VAL A 149 -3.09 -7.43 -6.53
N LYS A 150 -3.66 -7.17 -7.73
CA LYS A 150 -4.40 -8.19 -8.49
C LYS A 150 -3.49 -9.38 -8.84
N ASP A 151 -2.28 -9.11 -9.30
CA ASP A 151 -1.30 -10.15 -9.63
C ASP A 151 -0.81 -10.90 -8.38
N LEU A 152 -0.72 -10.21 -7.24
CA LEU A 152 -0.32 -10.81 -5.97
C LEU A 152 -1.40 -11.76 -5.43
N VAL A 153 -2.67 -11.37 -5.50
CA VAL A 153 -3.81 -12.24 -5.14
C VAL A 153 -3.85 -13.50 -6.02
N GLN A 154 -3.49 -13.37 -7.30
CA GLN A 154 -3.41 -14.52 -8.21
C GLN A 154 -2.21 -15.44 -7.89
N ALA A 155 -1.08 -14.86 -7.50
CA ALA A 155 0.12 -15.61 -7.13
C ALA A 155 -0.05 -16.35 -5.79
N GLU A 156 -0.75 -15.73 -4.83
CA GLU A 156 -0.93 -16.22 -3.46
C GLU A 156 -2.42 -16.38 -3.09
N PRO A 157 -3.16 -17.28 -3.76
CA PRO A 157 -4.61 -17.40 -3.58
C PRO A 157 -5.03 -17.91 -2.19
N ASN A 158 -4.10 -18.47 -1.44
CA ASN A 158 -4.33 -19.00 -0.09
C ASN A 158 -3.83 -18.05 1.02
N ALA A 159 -3.27 -16.90 0.66
CA ALA A 159 -2.91 -15.83 1.59
C ALA A 159 -4.04 -14.79 1.67
N GLU A 160 -4.13 -14.09 2.80
CA GLU A 160 -5.01 -12.94 2.94
C GLU A 160 -4.25 -11.67 2.49
N VAL A 161 -4.48 -11.22 1.25
CA VAL A 161 -3.89 -9.97 0.75
C VAL A 161 -4.74 -8.80 1.23
N LEU A 162 -4.15 -7.95 2.08
CA LEU A 162 -4.78 -6.77 2.67
C LEU A 162 -4.58 -5.52 1.81
N SER A 163 -5.30 -4.45 2.16
CA SER A 163 -5.05 -3.12 1.62
C SER A 163 -3.61 -2.69 1.87
N GLY A 164 -2.97 -2.16 0.83
CA GLY A 164 -1.57 -1.76 0.86
C GLY A 164 -1.32 -0.27 0.68
N TYR A 165 -0.05 0.11 0.66
CA TYR A 165 0.40 1.50 0.49
C TYR A 165 1.22 1.68 -0.78
N GLY A 166 1.02 2.79 -1.50
CA GLY A 166 1.77 3.09 -2.70
C GLY A 166 2.20 4.54 -2.73
N VAL A 167 3.48 4.79 -3.02
CA VAL A 167 4.01 6.15 -3.14
C VAL A 167 4.76 6.34 -4.44
N ARG A 168 4.51 7.47 -5.11
CA ARG A 168 5.30 7.87 -6.26
C ARG A 168 6.71 8.23 -5.80
N ALA A 169 7.75 7.82 -6.52
CA ALA A 169 9.15 8.11 -6.16
C ALA A 169 9.42 9.62 -5.96
N ALA A 170 8.77 10.47 -6.77
CA ALA A 170 8.86 11.93 -6.65
C ALA A 170 8.14 12.52 -5.42
N ARG A 171 7.47 11.71 -4.60
CA ARG A 171 6.73 12.11 -3.40
C ARG A 171 7.26 11.45 -2.13
N LEU A 172 8.49 10.94 -2.15
CA LEU A 172 9.08 10.29 -0.97
C LEU A 172 9.20 11.22 0.24
N GLU A 173 9.23 12.53 0.06
CA GLU A 173 9.22 13.48 1.18
C GLU A 173 7.91 13.44 2.00
N ALA A 174 6.79 13.09 1.37
CA ALA A 174 5.49 12.96 2.05
C ALA A 174 5.30 11.60 2.75
N MET A 175 6.15 10.61 2.40
CA MET A 175 6.01 9.21 2.80
C MET A 175 5.94 9.00 4.32
N PRO A 176 6.75 9.64 5.19
CA PRO A 176 6.71 9.35 6.63
C PRO A 176 5.36 9.65 7.28
N TYR A 177 4.67 10.71 6.82
CA TYR A 177 3.32 11.04 7.25
C TYR A 177 2.29 10.07 6.67
N GLU A 178 2.36 9.80 5.36
CA GLU A 178 1.41 8.90 4.70
C GLU A 178 1.48 7.46 5.26
N VAL A 179 2.68 6.95 5.55
CA VAL A 179 2.87 5.63 6.19
C VAL A 179 2.29 5.61 7.60
N ASP A 180 2.47 6.67 8.40
CA ASP A 180 1.86 6.78 9.73
C ASP A 180 0.33 6.68 9.66
N GLN A 181 -0.28 7.44 8.76
CA GLN A 181 -1.72 7.43 8.54
C GLN A 181 -2.22 6.07 8.03
N PHE A 182 -1.48 5.46 7.09
CA PHE A 182 -1.79 4.14 6.55
C PHE A 182 -1.79 3.05 7.62
N LEU A 183 -0.74 3.00 8.45
CA LEU A 183 -0.62 1.97 9.49
C LEU A 183 -1.70 2.11 10.56
N LYS A 184 -2.07 3.35 10.93
CA LYS A 184 -3.17 3.62 11.86
C LYS A 184 -4.53 3.26 11.27
N ALA A 185 -4.81 3.67 10.03
CA ALA A 185 -6.05 3.34 9.34
C ALA A 185 -6.22 1.82 9.14
N SER A 186 -5.11 1.10 9.00
CA SER A 186 -5.09 -0.36 8.84
C SER A 186 -5.12 -1.13 10.17
N GLY A 187 -5.05 -0.43 11.31
CA GLY A 187 -5.05 -1.03 12.64
C GLY A 187 -3.73 -1.68 13.09
N PHE A 188 -2.64 -1.47 12.35
CA PHE A 188 -1.30 -1.95 12.72
C PHE A 188 -0.58 -1.03 13.72
N LEU A 189 -0.95 0.24 13.75
CA LEU A 189 -0.41 1.24 14.66
C LEU A 189 -1.53 1.91 15.45
N GLU A 190 -1.36 2.03 16.76
CA GLU A 190 -2.33 2.75 17.59
C GLU A 190 -2.30 4.26 17.30
N GLY A 191 -3.46 4.90 17.32
CA GLY A 191 -3.61 6.34 17.24
C GLY A 191 -4.70 6.80 16.29
N GLU A 192 -4.95 8.10 16.29
CA GLU A 192 -5.91 8.73 15.39
C GLU A 192 -5.30 8.91 13.99
N PHE A 193 -6.12 8.65 12.98
CA PHE A 193 -5.80 8.91 11.59
C PHE A 193 -6.84 9.86 10.98
N VAL A 194 -6.42 10.59 9.96
CA VAL A 194 -7.29 11.49 9.20
C VAL A 194 -8.05 10.66 8.18
N GLN A 195 -9.34 10.48 8.42
CA GLN A 195 -10.25 9.99 7.40
C GLN A 195 -10.50 11.12 6.40
N LEU A 196 -10.03 10.93 5.16
CA LEU A 196 -10.28 11.89 4.10
C LEU A 196 -11.72 11.79 3.62
N GLU A 197 -12.33 12.94 3.35
CA GLU A 197 -13.64 13.00 2.73
C GLU A 197 -13.61 12.38 1.32
N GLU A 198 -14.73 11.82 0.89
CA GLU A 198 -14.90 11.39 -0.49
C GLU A 198 -14.83 12.61 -1.42
N PHE A 199 -14.38 12.39 -2.66
CA PHE A 199 -14.43 13.45 -3.65
C PHE A 199 -15.89 13.84 -3.92
N PRO A 200 -16.20 15.14 -4.03
CA PRO A 200 -17.50 15.57 -4.52
C PRO A 200 -17.68 15.19 -5.99
N GLU A 201 -18.88 15.43 -6.53
CA GLU A 201 -19.13 15.28 -7.97
C GLU A 201 -18.17 16.18 -8.77
N GLN A 202 -17.63 15.64 -9.86
CA GLN A 202 -16.70 16.38 -10.70
C GLN A 202 -17.41 17.43 -11.56
N HIS A 203 -16.75 18.55 -11.81
CA HIS A 203 -17.16 19.60 -12.75
C HIS A 203 -16.17 19.74 -13.92
N GLU A 204 -16.55 20.46 -14.97
CA GLU A 204 -15.64 20.76 -16.09
C GLU A 204 -14.42 21.56 -15.63
N VAL A 205 -13.24 21.18 -16.11
CA VAL A 205 -11.97 21.80 -15.72
C VAL A 205 -11.92 23.28 -16.11
N SER A 206 -11.65 24.16 -15.14
CA SER A 206 -11.33 25.58 -15.37
C SER A 206 -9.89 25.79 -15.89
N GLU A 207 -9.57 26.98 -16.41
CA GLU A 207 -8.21 27.32 -16.85
C GLU A 207 -7.17 27.15 -15.74
N THR A 208 -7.52 27.51 -14.50
CA THR A 208 -6.63 27.37 -13.34
C THR A 208 -6.40 25.91 -12.95
N GLU A 209 -7.43 25.06 -13.05
CA GLU A 209 -7.31 23.63 -12.76
C GLU A 209 -6.56 22.88 -13.87
N ALA A 210 -6.75 23.29 -15.13
CA ALA A 210 -5.96 22.80 -16.25
C ALA A 210 -4.47 23.08 -16.05
N ALA A 211 -4.12 24.30 -15.60
CA ALA A 211 -2.73 24.64 -15.31
C ALA A 211 -2.13 23.81 -14.16
N VAL A 212 -2.93 23.45 -13.14
CA VAL A 212 -2.50 22.52 -12.07
C VAL A 212 -2.22 21.14 -12.64
N PHE A 213 -3.11 20.62 -13.48
CA PHE A 213 -2.92 19.33 -14.15
C PHE A 213 -1.67 19.35 -15.03
N ASP A 214 -1.53 20.34 -15.90
CA ASP A 214 -0.41 20.48 -16.83
C ASP A 214 0.92 20.54 -16.07
N ALA A 215 0.99 21.35 -15.00
CA ALA A 215 2.17 21.43 -14.15
C ALA A 215 2.48 20.11 -13.42
N ALA A 216 1.45 19.35 -13.02
CA ALA A 216 1.64 18.08 -12.32
C ALA A 216 2.19 16.97 -13.22
N VAL A 217 1.83 16.99 -14.51
CA VAL A 217 2.25 15.98 -15.49
C VAL A 217 3.46 16.43 -16.32
N ASP A 218 3.84 17.71 -16.24
CA ASP A 218 5.00 18.27 -16.91
C ASP A 218 6.27 17.49 -16.53
N GLY A 219 7.08 17.19 -17.55
CA GLY A 219 8.30 16.39 -17.39
C GLY A 219 8.10 14.89 -17.14
N TYR A 220 6.88 14.35 -17.21
CA TYR A 220 6.63 12.90 -17.16
C TYR A 220 6.27 12.32 -18.55
N PRO A 221 7.24 11.76 -19.31
CA PRO A 221 7.04 11.38 -20.72
C PRO A 221 5.97 10.29 -20.95
N MET A 222 5.54 9.61 -19.88
CA MET A 222 4.61 8.49 -19.96
C MET A 222 3.15 8.88 -19.70
N LEU A 223 2.87 10.12 -19.30
CA LEU A 223 1.51 10.65 -19.13
C LEU A 223 1.28 11.83 -20.07
N HIS A 224 0.67 11.55 -21.23
CA HIS A 224 0.34 12.54 -22.25
C HIS A 224 -1.18 12.60 -22.39
N ALA A 225 -1.82 13.46 -21.60
CA ALA A 225 -3.27 13.48 -21.45
C ALA A 225 -3.80 14.91 -21.32
N LYS A 226 -5.10 15.09 -21.55
CA LYS A 226 -5.79 16.36 -21.32
C LYS A 226 -6.93 16.16 -20.32
N ALA A 227 -6.93 16.95 -19.26
CA ALA A 227 -8.00 16.93 -18.25
C ALA A 227 -9.34 17.40 -18.85
N LYS A 228 -10.44 16.77 -18.44
CA LYS A 228 -11.81 17.07 -18.85
C LYS A 228 -12.65 17.55 -17.68
N THR A 229 -12.70 16.75 -16.62
CA THR A 229 -13.44 17.05 -15.40
C THR A 229 -12.53 16.89 -14.19
N VAL A 230 -12.90 17.55 -13.09
CA VAL A 230 -12.13 17.55 -11.86
C VAL A 230 -13.05 17.64 -10.65
N ALA A 231 -12.65 16.97 -9.57
CA ALA A 231 -13.15 17.24 -8.23
C ALA A 231 -11.95 17.52 -7.31
N THR A 232 -12.18 18.28 -6.25
CA THR A 232 -11.14 18.60 -5.26
C THR A 232 -11.60 18.24 -3.86
N ARG A 233 -10.65 17.85 -3.01
CA ARG A 233 -10.86 17.75 -1.57
C ARG A 233 -9.68 18.36 -0.81
N THR A 234 -9.96 18.86 0.38
CA THR A 234 -8.92 19.34 1.30
C THR A 234 -8.25 18.16 1.97
N ILE A 235 -6.93 18.21 2.05
CA ILE A 235 -6.11 17.27 2.82
C ILE A 235 -5.30 18.06 3.86
N PRO A 236 -4.77 17.43 4.92
CA PRO A 236 -4.10 18.15 6.01
C PRO A 236 -2.98 19.11 5.58
N ASN A 237 -2.29 18.82 4.48
CA ASN A 237 -1.15 19.59 3.99
C ASN A 237 -1.36 20.16 2.57
N GLY A 238 -2.61 20.40 2.16
CA GLY A 238 -2.92 21.03 0.88
C GLY A 238 -4.24 20.58 0.25
N VAL A 239 -4.25 20.47 -1.09
CA VAL A 239 -5.43 20.08 -1.87
C VAL A 239 -5.11 18.87 -2.73
N GLU A 240 -6.03 17.91 -2.76
CA GLU A 240 -5.99 16.81 -3.70
C GLU A 240 -7.05 17.01 -4.79
N TYR A 241 -6.66 16.76 -6.02
CA TYR A 241 -7.47 16.84 -7.22
C TYR A 241 -7.65 15.44 -7.78
N LEU A 242 -8.88 15.09 -8.14
CA LEU A 242 -9.20 13.93 -8.95
C LEU A 242 -9.62 14.43 -10.33
N PHE A 243 -8.72 14.30 -11.30
CA PHE A 243 -9.00 14.61 -12.69
C PHE A 243 -9.46 13.36 -13.43
N THR A 244 -10.49 13.51 -14.25
CA THR A 244 -10.74 12.62 -15.38
C THR A 244 -10.13 13.24 -16.62
N ALA A 245 -9.23 12.52 -17.29
CA ALA A 245 -8.48 12.97 -18.45
C ALA A 245 -8.59 11.97 -19.59
N VAL A 246 -8.21 12.39 -20.80
CA VAL A 246 -8.13 11.50 -21.97
C VAL A 246 -6.71 11.53 -22.50
N ASP A 247 -6.16 10.34 -22.80
CA ASP A 247 -4.84 10.28 -23.44
C ASP A 247 -4.88 10.94 -24.81
N LEU A 248 -3.82 11.67 -25.10
CA LEU A 248 -3.61 12.30 -26.38
C LEU A 248 -2.77 11.38 -27.27
N PRO A 249 -3.04 11.33 -28.59
CA PRO A 249 -2.19 10.63 -29.54
C PRO A 249 -0.73 11.07 -29.42
N ARG A 250 0.20 10.14 -29.62
CA ARG A 250 1.63 10.42 -29.57
C ARG A 250 2.20 10.55 -30.97
N GLU A 251 2.83 11.68 -31.28
CA GLU A 251 3.44 11.91 -32.59
C GLU A 251 4.59 10.93 -32.89
N ASP A 252 5.33 10.51 -31.86
CA ASP A 252 6.43 9.54 -31.96
C ASP A 252 5.96 8.07 -32.03
N LYS A 253 4.67 7.82 -31.74
CA LYS A 253 4.04 6.48 -31.79
C LYS A 253 2.62 6.57 -32.37
N PRO A 254 2.49 6.93 -33.66
CA PRO A 254 1.19 7.20 -34.29
C PRO A 254 0.28 5.96 -34.36
N ASP A 255 0.85 4.77 -34.27
CA ASP A 255 0.12 3.50 -34.33
C ASP A 255 -0.40 3.02 -32.96
N MET A 256 -0.02 3.69 -31.85
CA MET A 256 -0.67 3.42 -30.57
C MET A 256 -2.06 4.06 -30.58
N PRO A 257 -3.15 3.28 -30.36
CA PRO A 257 -4.44 3.89 -30.11
C PRO A 257 -4.33 4.77 -28.86
N PRO A 258 -4.98 5.95 -28.83
CA PRO A 258 -5.07 6.70 -27.58
C PRO A 258 -5.69 5.77 -26.53
N ALA A 259 -5.02 5.64 -25.39
CA ALA A 259 -5.63 4.96 -24.26
C ALA A 259 -6.89 5.75 -23.86
N GLY A 260 -7.82 5.04 -23.23
CA GLY A 260 -9.16 5.56 -22.96
C GLY A 260 -9.16 6.74 -21.99
N GLU A 261 -10.32 6.96 -21.39
CA GLU A 261 -10.41 7.84 -20.24
C GLU A 261 -9.56 7.29 -19.09
N LEU A 262 -8.86 8.18 -18.39
CA LEU A 262 -8.00 7.85 -17.27
C LEU A 262 -8.26 8.79 -16.09
N GLN A 263 -8.06 8.30 -14.88
CA GLN A 263 -8.13 9.13 -13.68
C GLN A 263 -6.72 9.50 -13.22
N VAL A 264 -6.48 10.78 -12.97
CA VAL A 264 -5.21 11.30 -12.43
C VAL A 264 -5.49 11.98 -11.11
N PHE A 265 -4.84 11.50 -10.06
CA PHE A 265 -4.85 12.13 -8.76
C PHE A 265 -3.65 13.07 -8.69
N VAL A 266 -3.87 14.32 -8.30
CA VAL A 266 -2.82 15.34 -8.16
C VAL A 266 -2.88 15.91 -6.76
N THR A 267 -1.73 16.01 -6.10
CA THR A 267 -1.60 16.71 -4.82
C THR A 267 -0.86 18.01 -5.05
N VAL A 268 -1.44 19.09 -4.51
CA VAL A 268 -0.78 20.39 -4.37
C VAL A 268 -0.57 20.60 -2.88
N SER A 269 0.64 20.33 -2.41
CA SER A 269 1.02 20.59 -1.02
C SER A 269 1.28 22.08 -0.80
N ASP A 270 1.10 22.55 0.44
CA ASP A 270 1.30 23.96 0.79
C ASP A 270 2.68 24.48 0.36
N GLY A 271 2.71 25.44 -0.57
CA GLY A 271 3.93 26.04 -1.10
C GLY A 271 4.75 25.16 -2.07
N ALA A 272 4.23 23.99 -2.47
CA ALA A 272 4.89 23.07 -3.38
C ALA A 272 4.29 23.11 -4.81
N THR A 273 5.07 22.60 -5.77
CA THR A 273 4.57 22.35 -7.13
C THR A 273 3.55 21.20 -7.14
N PRO A 274 2.51 21.25 -7.98
CA PRO A 274 1.60 20.13 -8.17
C PRO A 274 2.36 18.86 -8.57
N VAL A 275 1.96 17.71 -8.01
CA VAL A 275 2.52 16.41 -8.38
C VAL A 275 1.41 15.38 -8.49
N PHE A 276 1.35 14.64 -9.60
CA PHE A 276 0.43 13.51 -9.66
C PHE A 276 0.85 12.39 -8.71
N THR A 277 -0.12 11.82 -7.99
CA THR A 277 0.08 10.79 -6.97
C THR A 277 -0.27 9.40 -7.50
N LYS A 278 -1.24 9.31 -8.40
CA LYS A 278 -1.78 8.07 -8.94
C LYS A 278 -2.37 8.31 -10.33
N VAL A 279 -2.21 7.33 -11.21
CA VAL A 279 -2.85 7.28 -12.52
C VAL A 279 -3.56 5.93 -12.65
N ILE A 280 -4.85 5.96 -12.95
CA ILE A 280 -5.68 4.77 -13.20
C ILE A 280 -6.08 4.81 -14.68
N ARG A 281 -5.78 3.75 -15.41
CA ARG A 281 -6.02 3.59 -16.86
C ARG A 281 -7.03 2.48 -17.11
#